data_AF-A0A9E4PFX1-F1
#
_entry.id   AF-A0A9E4PFX1-F1
#
_cell.length_a   1.000
_cell.length_b   1.000
_cell.length_c   1.000
_cell.angle_alpha   90.00
_cell.angle_beta   90.00
_cell.angle_gamma   90.00
#
_symmetry.space_group_name_H-M   'P 1'
#
loop_
_entity.id
_entity.type
_entity.pdbx_description
1 polymer ?
#
loop_
_entity_poly.entity_id
_entity_poly.type
_entity_poly.pdbx_seq_one_letter_code
_entity_poly.pdbx_strand_id
1 'polypeptide(L)' 'TFGIGSAERVDRVEIKWPSGVSQTLTDVTVNQVLEVIEPAG' A
#
# COMPACT_ATOMS: atom_id res chain seq x y z
N THR A 1 0.53 -11.49 17.03
CA THR A 1 1.20 -11.73 15.73
C THR A 1 0.60 -10.79 14.71
N PHE A 2 1.43 -10.06 13.97
CA PHE A 2 1.00 -9.19 12.87
C PHE A 2 1.12 -10.00 11.57
N GLY A 3 0.05 -10.07 10.77
CA GLY A 3 0.03 -10.87 9.55
C GLY A 3 -1.40 -11.02 9.02
N ILE A 4 -1.51 -11.42 7.75
CA ILE A 4 -2.79 -11.54 7.03
C ILE A 4 -3.22 -13.01 6.83
N GLY A 5 -2.64 -13.93 7.60
CA GLY A 5 -2.90 -15.37 7.48
C GLY A 5 -2.47 -15.92 6.12
N SER A 6 -3.38 -16.65 5.46
CA SER A 6 -3.17 -17.24 4.13
C SER A 6 -3.65 -16.33 2.97
N ALA A 7 -3.95 -15.06 3.24
CA ALA A 7 -4.39 -14.14 2.19
C ALA A 7 -3.24 -13.86 1.21
N GLU A 8 -3.55 -13.97 -0.09
CA GLU A 8 -2.60 -13.72 -1.18
C GLU A 8 -2.55 -12.24 -1.60
N ARG A 9 -3.50 -11.44 -1.11
CA ARG A 9 -3.64 -10.02 -1.45
C ARG A 9 -4.01 -9.20 -0.23
N VAL A 10 -3.56 -7.94 -0.24
CA VAL A 10 -3.92 -6.91 0.72
C VAL A 10 -4.99 -6.02 0.09
N ASP A 11 -6.13 -5.90 0.77
CA ASP A 11 -7.28 -5.13 0.26
C ASP A 11 -6.92 -3.66 0.02
N ARG A 12 -6.16 -3.07 0.95
CA ARG A 12 -5.81 -1.65 0.94
C ARG A 12 -4.47 -1.37 1.60
N VAL A 13 -3.65 -0.57 0.92
CA VAL A 13 -2.46 0.08 1.47
C VAL A 13 -2.65 1.59 1.35
N GLU A 14 -2.58 2.31 2.46
CA GLU A 14 -2.66 3.77 2.49
C GLU A 14 -1.30 4.36 2.85
N ILE A 15 -0.82 5.26 2.00
CA ILE A 15 0.44 5.99 2.16
C ILE A 15 0.09 7.45 2.44
N LYS A 16 0.57 7.97 3.56
CA LYS A 16 0.46 9.39 3.92
C LYS A 16 1.79 10.06 3.65
N TRP A 17 1.82 10.97 2.68
CA TRP A 17 3.03 11.67 2.28
C TRP A 17 3.29 12.91 3.14
N PRO A 18 4.56 13.33 3.32
CA PRO A 18 4.91 14.52 4.12
C PRO A 18 4.29 15.83 3.59
N SER A 19 3.99 15.92 2.30
CA SER A 19 3.28 17.05 1.69
C SER A 19 1.83 17.21 2.17
N GLY A 20 1.27 16.15 2.76
CA GLY A 20 -0.15 16.05 3.12
C GLY A 20 -1.00 15.28 2.13
N VAL A 21 -0.45 14.84 0.98
CA VAL A 21 -1.18 13.99 0.02
C VAL A 21 -1.32 12.56 0.57
N SER A 22 -2.47 11.94 0.33
CA SER A 22 -2.70 10.53 0.62
C SER A 22 -2.82 9.74 -0.68
N GLN A 23 -2.10 8.63 -0.77
CA GLN A 23 -2.21 7.68 -1.87
C GLN A 23 -2.76 6.35 -1.36
N THR A 24 -3.74 5.80 -2.06
CA THR A 24 -4.32 4.49 -1.75
C THR A 24 -4.04 3.52 -2.87
N LEU A 25 -3.49 2.36 -2.52
CA LEU A 25 -3.34 1.20 -3.40
C LEU A 25 -4.31 0.11 -2.94
N THR A 26 -4.98 -0.55 -3.87
CA THR A 26 -5.95 -1.62 -3.59
C THR A 26 -5.54 -2.90 -4.30
N ASP A 27 -5.94 -4.05 -3.75
CA ASP A 27 -5.71 -5.37 -4.35
C ASP A 27 -4.21 -5.68 -4.59
N VAL A 28 -3.39 -5.36 -3.59
CA VAL A 28 -1.92 -5.50 -3.68
C VAL A 28 -1.52 -6.95 -3.41
N THR A 29 -0.86 -7.60 -4.37
CA THR A 29 -0.33 -8.96 -4.15
C THR A 29 0.77 -8.97 -3.08
N VAL A 30 0.83 -10.05 -2.30
CA VAL A 30 1.86 -10.23 -1.27
C VAL A 30 3.21 -10.60 -1.91
N ASN A 31 4.27 -10.64 -1.08
CA ASN A 31 5.61 -11.09 -1.48
C ASN A 31 6.24 -10.29 -2.64
N GLN A 32 6.03 -8.98 -2.68
CA GLN A 32 6.65 -8.09 -3.67
C GLN A 32 7.13 -6.79 -3.03
N VAL A 33 8.06 -6.12 -3.71
CA VAL A 33 8.45 -4.75 -3.42
C VAL A 33 7.76 -3.83 -4.41
N LEU A 34 7.01 -2.86 -3.91
CA LEU A 34 6.37 -1.83 -4.74
C LEU A 34 7.19 -0.55 -4.71
N GLU A 35 7.63 -0.10 -5.88
CA GLU A 35 8.13 1.25 -6.06
C GLU A 35 6.94 2.21 -6.16
N VAL A 36 6.88 3.19 -5.27
CA VAL A 36 5.78 4.15 -5.18
C VAL A 36 6.34 5.57 -5.26
N ILE A 37 5.75 6.36 -6.14
CA ILE A 37 6.10 7.76 -6.35
C ILE A 37 4.94 8.61 -5.84
N GLU A 38 5.27 9.63 -5.06
CA GLU A 38 4.31 10.62 -4.59
C GLU A 38 3.60 11.28 -5.78
N PRO A 39 2.25 11.25 -5.84
CA PRO A 39 1.52 11.86 -6.93
C PRO A 39 1.60 13.39 -6.86
N ALA A 40 1.48 14.06 -8.00
CA ALA A 40 1.33 15.51 -8.03
C ALA A 40 0.00 15.89 -7.33
N GLY A 41 0.10 16.81 -6.36
CA GLY A 41 -1.04 17.36 -5.62
C GLY A 41 -1.85 18.37 -6.43
#